data_AF-A0A971A3E0-F1
#
_entry.id   AF-A0A971A3E0-F1
#
_cell.length_a   1.000
_cell.length_b   1.000
_cell.length_c   1.000
_cell.angle_alpha   90.00
_cell.angle_beta   90.00
_cell.angle_gamma   90.00
#
_symmetry.space_group_name_H-M   'P 1'
#
loop_
_entity.id
_entity.type
_entity.pdbx_description
1 polymer ?
#
loop_
_entity_poly.entity_id
_entity_poly.type
_entity_poly.pdbx_seq_one_letter_code
_entity_poly.pdbx_strand_id
1 'polypeptide(L)'
;MGQAKPCDGCSQAHNCAGVYQRLGRADGPSVALKAMVAFALPIAAFAIALGAFEHLLANTVAERSRTFVAFAAALALTIGLMRVVSLLVGRRHEPQ
;
A
#
# COMPACT_ATOMS: atom_id res chain seq x y z
N MET A 1 1.70 -29.01 -25.59
CA MET A 1 1.78 -28.21 -24.35
C MET A 1 1.25 -29.07 -23.21
N GLY A 2 2.13 -29.77 -22.49
CA GLY A 2 1.72 -30.65 -21.40
C GLY A 2 1.43 -29.84 -20.15
N GLN A 3 0.17 -29.83 -19.70
CA GLN A 3 -0.19 -29.32 -18.39
C GLN A 3 0.60 -30.09 -17.34
N ALA A 4 1.51 -29.43 -16.61
CA ALA A 4 2.21 -30.06 -15.49
C ALA A 4 1.16 -30.51 -14.47
N LYS A 5 1.08 -31.82 -14.20
CA LYS A 5 0.14 -32.37 -13.23
C LYS A 5 0.52 -31.79 -11.85
N PRO A 6 -0.35 -31.02 -11.20
CA PRO A 6 -0.07 -30.55 -9.85
C PRO A 6 0.06 -31.77 -8.93
N CYS A 7 1.17 -31.87 -8.21
CA CYS A 7 1.52 -32.95 -7.27
C CYS A 7 2.08 -34.27 -7.84
N ASP A 8 2.78 -34.24 -8.98
CA ASP A 8 3.60 -35.40 -9.40
C ASP A 8 4.78 -35.61 -8.42
N GLY A 9 4.86 -36.80 -7.80
CA GLY A 9 5.89 -37.18 -6.83
C GLY A 9 5.54 -37.01 -5.35
N CYS A 10 4.30 -36.62 -5.02
CA CYS A 10 3.87 -36.43 -3.64
C CYS A 10 3.14 -37.68 -3.11
N SER A 11 3.57 -38.23 -1.97
CA SER A 11 2.94 -39.43 -1.35
C SER A 11 1.48 -39.18 -0.91
N GLN A 12 1.08 -37.91 -0.77
CA GLN A 12 -0.30 -37.48 -0.49
C GLN A 12 -1.03 -36.87 -1.71
N ALA A 13 -0.65 -37.24 -2.95
CA ALA A 13 -1.30 -36.72 -4.16
C ALA A 13 -2.84 -36.81 -4.12
N HIS A 14 -3.40 -37.81 -3.43
CA HIS A 14 -4.85 -38.00 -3.31
C HIS A 14 -5.57 -36.89 -2.50
N ASN A 15 -4.86 -36.24 -1.57
CA ASN A 15 -5.39 -35.18 -0.68
C ASN A 15 -4.82 -33.79 -0.98
N CYS A 16 -3.97 -33.65 -2.01
CA CYS A 16 -3.34 -32.37 -2.39
C CYS A 16 -4.38 -31.27 -2.61
N ALA A 17 -5.45 -31.57 -3.37
CA ALA A 17 -6.52 -30.62 -3.65
C ALA A 17 -7.24 -30.17 -2.37
N GLY A 18 -7.46 -31.07 -1.41
CA GLY A 18 -8.10 -30.75 -0.14
C GLY A 18 -7.25 -29.83 0.75
N VAL A 19 -5.92 -30.01 0.75
CA VAL A 19 -4.98 -29.13 1.48
C VAL A 19 -4.98 -27.73 0.87
N TYR A 20 -4.87 -27.61 -0.46
CA TYR A 20 -4.95 -26.31 -1.14
C TYR A 20 -6.31 -25.63 -0.95
N GLN A 21 -7.40 -26.40 -0.95
CA GLN A 21 -8.74 -25.85 -0.71
C GLN A 21 -8.89 -25.34 0.72
N ARG A 22 -8.30 -26.00 1.72
CA ARG A 22 -8.28 -25.50 3.11
C ARG A 22 -7.40 -24.27 3.26
N LEU A 23 -6.24 -24.22 2.60
CA LEU A 23 -5.35 -23.06 2.62
C LEU A 23 -5.96 -21.86 1.89
N GLY A 24 -6.68 -22.09 0.77
CA GLY A 24 -7.36 -21.04 0.01
C GLY A 24 -8.64 -20.50 0.69
N ARG A 25 -9.23 -21.27 1.61
CA ARG A 25 -10.34 -20.85 2.47
C ARG A 25 -9.89 -20.32 3.84
N ALA A 26 -8.60 -20.36 4.15
CA ALA A 26 -8.11 -19.73 5.36
C ALA A 26 -8.35 -18.22 5.24
N ASP A 27 -9.01 -17.64 6.24
CA ASP A 27 -9.24 -16.20 6.34
C ASP A 27 -7.88 -15.49 6.54
N GLY A 28 -7.21 -15.23 5.42
CA GLY A 28 -6.00 -14.45 5.37
C GLY A 28 -6.31 -12.94 5.44
N PRO A 29 -5.41 -12.12 6.00
CA PRO A 29 -5.56 -10.68 5.96
C PRO A 29 -5.76 -10.21 4.50
N SER A 30 -6.74 -9.35 4.28
CA SER A 30 -7.14 -8.91 2.93
C SER A 30 -6.01 -8.14 2.23
N VAL A 31 -5.25 -8.85 1.39
CA VAL A 31 -4.15 -8.27 0.61
C VAL A 31 -4.66 -7.20 -0.35
N ALA A 32 -5.87 -7.39 -0.92
CA ALA A 32 -6.51 -6.41 -1.79
C ALA A 32 -6.74 -5.08 -1.08
N LEU A 33 -7.18 -5.10 0.18
CA LEU A 33 -7.41 -3.89 0.97
C LEU A 33 -6.07 -3.20 1.31
N LYS A 34 -5.06 -3.97 1.71
CA LYS A 34 -3.70 -3.44 1.95
C LYS A 34 -3.14 -2.78 0.70
N ALA A 35 -3.26 -3.40 -0.46
CA ALA A 35 -2.81 -2.84 -1.72
C ALA A 35 -3.58 -1.55 -2.05
N MET A 36 -4.90 -1.58 -1.97
CA MET A 36 -5.74 -0.41 -2.23
C MET A 36 -5.35 0.77 -1.34
N VAL A 37 -5.16 0.55 -0.04
CA VAL A 37 -4.71 1.60 0.89
C VAL A 37 -3.30 2.08 0.55
N ALA A 38 -2.36 1.18 0.26
CA ALA A 38 -0.98 1.54 -0.05
C ALA A 38 -0.84 2.42 -1.30
N PHE A 39 -1.76 2.30 -2.26
CA PHE A 39 -1.77 3.13 -3.47
C PHE A 39 -2.69 4.36 -3.35
N ALA A 40 -3.91 4.20 -2.86
CA ALA A 40 -4.91 5.27 -2.84
C ALA A 40 -4.58 6.34 -1.79
N LEU A 41 -4.11 5.93 -0.61
CA LEU A 41 -3.81 6.84 0.50
C LEU A 41 -2.73 7.88 0.14
N PRO A 42 -1.55 7.53 -0.41
CA PRO A 42 -0.54 8.53 -0.76
C PRO A 42 -1.01 9.51 -1.84
N ILE A 43 -1.79 9.05 -2.82
CA ILE A 43 -2.32 9.92 -3.89
C ILE A 43 -3.30 10.93 -3.31
N ALA A 44 -4.25 10.46 -2.49
CA ALA A 44 -5.23 11.33 -1.84
C ALA A 44 -4.55 12.33 -0.89
N ALA A 45 -3.61 11.86 -0.05
CA ALA A 45 -2.87 12.71 0.87
C ALA A 45 -2.08 13.80 0.13
N PHE A 46 -1.41 13.45 -0.97
CA PHE A 46 -0.66 14.40 -1.78
C PHE A 46 -1.55 15.47 -2.40
N ALA A 47 -2.68 15.08 -3.02
CA ALA A 47 -3.60 16.03 -3.64
C ALA A 47 -4.19 17.02 -2.64
N ILE A 48 -4.61 16.52 -1.46
CA ILE A 48 -5.16 17.35 -0.38
C ILE A 48 -4.07 18.28 0.16
N ALA A 49 -2.87 17.77 0.42
CA ALA A 49 -1.76 18.57 0.92
C ALA A 49 -1.38 19.67 -0.06
N LEU A 50 -1.31 19.37 -1.36
CA LEU A 50 -0.98 20.35 -2.39
C LEU A 50 -1.99 21.49 -2.42
N GLY A 51 -3.29 21.19 -2.41
CA GLY A 51 -4.34 22.21 -2.36
C GLY A 51 -4.30 23.06 -1.09
N ALA A 52 -4.06 22.42 0.07
CA ALA A 52 -3.92 23.11 1.34
C ALA A 52 -2.70 24.04 1.36
N PHE A 53 -1.54 23.58 0.88
CA PHE A 53 -0.33 24.40 0.81
C PHE A 53 -0.43 25.52 -0.19
N GLU A 54 -1.04 25.29 -1.36
CA GLU A 54 -1.31 26.38 -2.30
C GLU A 54 -2.14 27.49 -1.66
N HIS A 55 -3.17 27.14 -0.88
CA HIS A 55 -3.99 28.12 -0.18
C HIS A 55 -3.26 28.82 0.98
N LEU A 56 -2.52 28.05 1.80
CA LEU A 56 -1.75 28.58 2.94
C LEU A 56 -0.57 29.46 2.50
N LEU A 57 0.10 29.10 1.42
CA LEU A 57 1.27 29.83 0.90
C LEU A 57 0.89 31.02 0.04
N ALA A 58 -0.37 31.14 -0.39
CA ALA A 58 -0.87 32.26 -1.19
C ALA A 58 -0.61 33.62 -0.55
N ASN A 59 -0.53 33.69 0.77
CA ASN A 59 -0.34 34.94 1.51
C ASN A 59 1.10 35.12 2.06
N THR A 60 1.99 34.15 1.89
CA THR A 60 3.31 34.14 2.57
C THR A 60 4.50 34.01 1.61
N VAL A 61 4.30 33.47 0.41
CA VAL A 61 5.40 33.17 -0.53
C VAL A 61 5.18 33.89 -1.86
N ALA A 62 6.27 34.37 -2.46
CA ALA A 62 6.23 34.98 -3.78
C ALA A 62 5.66 34.01 -4.82
N GLU A 63 4.75 34.51 -5.68
CA GLU A 63 4.05 33.74 -6.73
C GLU A 63 4.97 32.83 -7.56
N ARG A 64 6.20 33.27 -7.84
CA ARG A 64 7.14 32.51 -8.66
C ARG A 64 7.68 31.23 -8.00
N SER A 65 7.84 31.22 -6.68
CA SER A 65 8.35 30.06 -5.93
C SER A 65 7.24 29.29 -5.22
N ARG A 66 6.05 29.89 -5.08
CA ARG A 66 4.90 29.31 -4.38
C ARG A 66 4.56 27.89 -4.82
N THR A 67 4.41 27.64 -6.12
CA THR A 67 4.08 26.29 -6.62
C THR A 67 5.19 25.28 -6.34
N PHE A 68 6.46 25.66 -6.47
CA PHE A 68 7.58 24.77 -6.17
C PHE A 68 7.64 24.43 -4.67
N VAL A 69 7.43 25.42 -3.80
CA VAL A 69 7.44 25.22 -2.34
C VAL A 69 6.23 24.40 -1.89
N ALA A 70 5.03 24.69 -2.41
CA ALA A 70 3.83 23.93 -2.11
C ALA A 70 3.96 22.46 -2.55
N PHE A 71 4.50 22.23 -3.74
CA PHE A 71 4.76 20.89 -4.25
C PHE A 71 5.78 20.13 -3.40
N ALA A 72 6.91 20.77 -3.05
CA ALA A 72 7.93 20.17 -2.21
C ALA A 72 7.41 19.85 -0.81
N ALA A 73 6.63 20.76 -0.21
CA ALA A 73 6.00 20.56 1.10
C ALA A 73 4.99 19.41 1.07
N ALA A 74 4.12 19.36 0.05
CA ALA A 74 3.17 18.28 -0.14
C ALA A 74 3.87 16.92 -0.32
N LEU A 75 4.94 16.87 -1.11
CA LEU A 75 5.76 15.66 -1.27
C LEU A 75 6.38 15.20 0.04
N ALA A 76 7.02 16.11 0.77
CA ALA A 76 7.66 15.79 2.04
C ALA A 76 6.66 15.23 3.06
N LEU A 77 5.46 15.80 3.12
CA LEU A 77 4.39 15.33 3.99
C LEU A 77 3.83 13.97 3.56
N THR A 78 3.58 13.76 2.27
CA THR A 78 3.13 12.45 1.78
C THR A 78 4.16 11.37 2.05
N ILE A 79 5.45 11.64 1.84
CA ILE A 79 6.53 10.70 2.15
C ILE A 79 6.57 10.44 3.66
N GLY A 80 6.54 11.47 4.49
CA GLY A 80 6.53 11.34 5.95
C GLY A 80 5.35 10.50 6.45
N LEU A 81 4.15 10.80 5.96
CA LEU A 81 2.93 10.04 6.27
C LEU A 81 3.06 8.58 5.86
N MET A 82 3.55 8.31 4.65
CA MET A 82 3.76 6.95 4.17
C MET A 82 4.79 6.20 5.02
N ARG A 83 5.88 6.83 5.45
CA ARG A 83 6.85 6.19 6.36
C ARG A 83 6.21 5.84 7.69
N VAL A 84 5.41 6.73 8.27
CA VAL A 84 4.67 6.46 9.52
C VAL A 84 3.70 5.31 9.34
N VAL A 85 2.90 5.32 8.26
CA VAL A 85 1.95 4.24 7.95
C VAL A 85 2.68 2.92 7.74
N SER A 86 3.77 2.89 6.97
CA SER A 86 4.58 1.69 6.76
C SER A 86 5.19 1.16 8.06
N LEU A 87 5.65 2.03 8.96
CA LEU A 87 6.14 1.61 10.28
C LEU A 87 5.01 1.03 11.15
N LEU A 88 3.83 1.65 11.14
CA LEU A 88 2.67 1.16 11.89
C LEU A 88 2.14 -0.17 11.33
N VAL A 89 2.08 -0.31 10.01
CA VAL A 89 1.68 -1.55 9.33
C VAL A 89 2.74 -2.64 9.50
N GLY A 90 4.02 -2.30 9.44
CA GLY A 90 5.14 -3.20 9.72
C GLY A 90 5.08 -3.73 11.16
N ARG A 91 4.80 -2.86 12.14
CA ARG A 91 4.59 -3.27 13.54
C ARG A 91 3.32 -4.10 13.75
N ARG A 92 2.28 -3.88 12.96
CA ARG A 92 1.07 -4.72 12.93
C ARG A 92 1.31 -6.09 12.28
N HIS A 93 2.45 -6.29 11.63
CA HIS A 93 2.80 -7.54 10.93
C HIS A 93 3.89 -8.35 11.64
N GLU A 94 4.20 -8.02 12.89
CA GLU A 94 4.91 -8.91 13.83
C GLU A 94 3.83 -9.76 14.51
N PRO A 95 3.56 -11.00 14.04
CA PRO A 95 2.65 -11.90 14.74
C PRO A 95 3.42 -12.47 15.93
N GLN A 96 2.85 -12.34 17.13
CA GLN A 96 3.09 -13.32 18.18
C GLN A 96 2.55 -14.69 17.74
#